data_AF-A0A948SX42-F1
#
_entry.id   AF-A0A948SX42-F1
#
_cell.length_a   1.000
_cell.length_b   1.000
_cell.length_c   1.000
_cell.angle_alpha   90.00
_cell.angle_beta   90.00
_cell.angle_gamma   90.00
#
_symmetry.space_group_name_H-M   'P 1'
#
loop_
_entity.id
_entity.type
_entity.pdbx_description
1 polymer ?
#
loop_
_entity_poly.entity_id
_entity_poly.type
_entity_poly.pdbx_seq_one_letter_code
_entity_poly.pdbx_strand_id
1 'polypeptide(L)' 'MIRLDASTVLLQWASGGLLFCWMTVRNSEIGRGYTWLLHGVYAVMAAGAFAAGLAFGSVPV' A
#
# COMPACT_ATOMS: atom_id res chain seq x y z
N MET A 1 12.21 11.76 -20.49
CA MET A 1 11.38 12.00 -19.27
C MET A 1 10.75 10.67 -18.88
N ILE A 2 10.85 10.26 -17.62
CA ILE A 2 10.31 8.97 -17.16
C ILE A 2 8.83 9.15 -16.80
N ARG A 3 7.94 8.31 -17.36
CA ARG A 3 6.50 8.33 -17.06
C ARG A 3 6.28 7.44 -15.83
N LEU A 4 5.96 8.07 -14.69
CA LEU A 4 5.60 7.36 -13.47
C LEU A 4 4.09 7.18 -13.44
N ASP A 5 3.64 5.94 -13.44
CA ASP A 5 2.22 5.63 -13.27
C ASP A 5 1.89 5.64 -11.78
N ALA A 6 1.03 6.56 -11.35
CA ALA A 6 0.69 6.75 -9.95
C ALA A 6 0.16 5.46 -9.32
N SER A 7 -0.54 4.62 -10.08
CA SER A 7 -1.04 3.33 -9.60
C SER A 7 0.12 2.41 -9.22
N THR A 8 1.15 2.30 -10.07
CA THR A 8 2.29 1.41 -9.84
C THR A 8 3.18 1.90 -8.71
N VAL A 9 3.35 3.22 -8.57
CA VAL A 9 4.12 3.81 -7.46
C VAL A 9 3.41 3.56 -6.14
N LEU A 10 2.11 3.83 -6.06
CA LEU A 10 1.31 3.59 -4.86
C LEU A 10 1.26 2.11 -4.50
N LEU A 11 1.13 1.23 -5.49
CA LEU A 11 1.07 -0.22 -5.27
C LEU A 11 2.41 -0.80 -4.82
N GLN A 12 3.54 -0.33 -5.38
CA GLN A 12 4.89 -0.67 -4.91
C GLN A 12 5.11 -0.21 -3.46
N TRP A 13 4.71 1.03 -3.15
CA TRP A 13 4.89 1.58 -1.82
C TRP A 13 4.02 0.88 -0.77
N ALA A 14 2.78 0.57 -1.12
CA ALA A 14 1.87 -0.18 -0.24
C ALA A 14 2.37 -1.61 0.02
N SER A 15 2.83 -2.33 -1.01
CA SER A 15 3.35 -3.69 -0.87
C SER A 15 4.67 -3.76 -0.12
N GLY A 16 5.61 -2.86 -0.40
CA GLY A 16 6.86 -2.74 0.36
C GLY A 16 6.62 -2.36 1.83
N GLY A 17 5.73 -1.41 2.07
CA GLY A 17 5.36 -0.96 3.40
C GLY A 17 4.66 -2.03 4.24
N LEU A 18 3.73 -2.81 3.65
CA LEU A 18 3.09 -3.96 4.30
C LEU A 18 4.08 -5.04 4.67
N LEU A 19 5.02 -5.36 3.77
CA LEU A 19 6.01 -6.41 4.00
C LEU A 19 7.01 -6.01 5.09
N PHE A 20 7.48 -4.76 5.06
CA PHE A 20 8.31 -4.19 6.12
C PHE A 20 7.58 -4.12 7.47
N CYS A 21 6.31 -3.69 7.44
CA CYS A 21 5.49 -3.64 8.63
C CYS A 21 5.29 -5.04 9.22
N TRP A 22 4.94 -6.03 8.39
CA TRP A 22 4.82 -7.41 8.83
C TRP A 22 6.11 -7.92 9.48
N MET A 23 7.29 -7.63 8.91
CA MET A 23 8.58 -8.01 9.51
C MET A 23 8.79 -7.37 10.90
N THR A 24 8.48 -6.09 11.04
CA THR A 24 8.77 -5.32 12.27
C THR A 24 7.78 -5.59 13.41
N VAL A 25 6.52 -5.93 13.12
CA VAL A 25 5.52 -6.29 14.13
C VAL A 25 5.21 -7.79 14.20
N ARG A 26 5.97 -8.65 13.49
CA ARG A 26 5.78 -10.12 13.47
C ARG A 26 5.71 -10.74 14.87
N ASN A 27 6.59 -10.30 15.77
CA ASN A 27 6.68 -10.85 17.12
C ASN A 27 5.63 -10.25 18.09
N SER A 28 4.78 -9.33 17.61
CA SER A 28 3.69 -8.71 18.40
C SER A 28 4.14 -8.09 19.73
N GLU A 29 5.39 -7.65 19.84
CA GLU A 29 5.98 -7.12 21.08
C GLU A 29 5.40 -5.74 21.47
N ILE A 30 4.93 -4.98 20.48
CA ILE A 30 4.49 -3.57 20.62
C ILE A 30 2.98 -3.47 20.93
N GLY A 31 2.28 -4.61 20.95
CA GLY A 31 0.85 -4.68 21.24
C GLY A 31 -0.06 -4.71 20.01
N ARG A 32 -1.22 -5.35 20.19
CA ARG A 32 -2.15 -5.71 19.11
C ARG A 32 -2.79 -4.49 18.42
N GLY A 33 -3.03 -3.41 19.18
CA GLY A 33 -3.65 -2.18 18.66
C GLY A 33 -2.74 -1.40 17.72
N TYR A 34 -1.45 -1.26 18.05
CA TYR A 34 -0.47 -0.56 17.21
C TYR A 34 -0.25 -1.27 15.87
N THR A 35 -0.15 -2.60 15.91
CA THR A 35 -0.04 -3.45 14.71
C THR A 35 -1.28 -3.34 13.81
N TRP A 36 -2.47 -3.28 14.41
CA TRP A 36 -3.73 -3.09 13.67
C TRP A 36 -3.83 -1.73 13.00
N LEU A 37 -3.37 -0.66 13.69
CA LEU A 37 -3.37 0.69 13.13
C LEU A 37 -2.45 0.77 11.90
N LEU A 38 -1.26 0.18 12.00
CA LEU A 38 -0.31 0.10 10.89
C LEU A 38 -0.86 -0.70 9.70
N HIS A 39 -1.46 -1.87 9.92
CA HIS A 39 -2.13 -2.62 8.85
C HIS A 39 -3.26 -1.81 8.20
N GLY A 40 -4.03 -1.06 8.99
CA GLY A 40 -5.09 -0.19 8.48
C GLY A 40 -4.56 0.91 7.54
N VAL A 41 -3.48 1.58 7.90
CA VAL A 41 -2.86 2.63 7.06
C VAL A 41 -2.41 2.05 5.71
N TYR A 42 -1.73 0.90 5.71
CA TYR A 42 -1.31 0.30 4.45
C TYR A 42 -2.47 -0.30 3.64
N ALA A 43 -3.52 -0.80 4.28
CA ALA A 43 -4.74 -1.22 3.58
C ALA A 43 -5.41 -0.04 2.87
N VAL A 44 -5.45 1.15 3.50
CA VAL A 44 -5.94 2.38 2.88
C VAL A 44 -5.06 2.80 1.70
N MET A 45 -3.74 2.72 1.82
CA MET A 45 -2.84 2.99 0.69
C MET A 45 -3.05 2.01 -0.47
N ALA A 46 -3.24 0.72 -0.18
CA ALA A 46 -3.53 -0.30 -1.20
C ALA A 46 -4.88 -0.04 -1.89
N ALA A 47 -5.92 0.32 -1.13
CA ALA A 47 -7.20 0.73 -1.69
C ALA A 47 -7.08 1.98 -2.56
N GLY A 48 -6.27 2.96 -2.14
CA GLY A 48 -5.95 4.15 -2.94
C GLY A 48 -5.23 3.82 -4.24
N ALA A 49 -4.29 2.87 -4.22
CA ALA A 49 -3.62 2.38 -5.42
C ALA A 49 -4.60 1.72 -6.41
N PHE A 50 -5.52 0.90 -5.89
CA PHE A 50 -6.56 0.24 -6.69
C PHE A 50 -7.52 1.26 -7.32
N ALA A 51 -8.00 2.23 -6.55
CA ALA A 51 -8.85 3.31 -7.04
C ALA A 51 -8.13 4.17 -8.10
N ALA A 52 -6.85 4.48 -7.89
CA ALA A 52 -6.04 5.19 -8.88
C ALA A 52 -5.84 4.38 -10.18
N GLY A 53 -5.64 3.07 -10.08
CA GLY A 53 -5.59 2.18 -11.24
C GLY A 53 -6.88 2.17 -12.05
N LEU A 54 -8.05 2.17 -11.39
CA LEU A 54 -9.35 2.28 -12.06
C LEU A 54 -9.57 3.65 -12.70
N ALA A 55 -9.14 4.74 -12.03
CA ALA A 55 -9.39 6.10 -12.48
C ALA A 55 -8.46 6.55 -13.62
N PHE A 56 -7.19 6.12 -13.61
CA PHE A 56 -6.15 6.60 -14.52
C PHE A 56 -5.60 5.52 -15.45
N GLY A 57 -5.91 4.24 -15.20
CA GLY A 57 -5.43 3.10 -16.00
C GLY A 57 -6.37 2.67 -17.13
N SER A 58 -7.50 3.34 -17.34
CA SER A 58 -8.38 3.09 -18.48
C SER A 58 -7.73 3.60 -19.77
N VAL A 59 -7.01 2.72 -20.46
CA VAL A 59 -6.59 2.95 -21.83
C VAL A 59 -7.80 2.64 -22.73
N PRO A 60 -8.44 3.64 -23.37
CA PRO A 60 -9.47 3.37 -24.35
C PRO A 60 -8.83 2.58 -25.51
N VAL A 61 -9.44 1.45 -25.87
CA VAL A 61 -9.01 0.58 -26.99
C VAL A 61 -9.52 1.11 -28.32
#